data_AF-A0A3M4W4A8-F1
#
_entry.id   AF-A0A3M4W4A8-F1
#
_cell.length_a   1.000
_cell.length_b   1.000
_cell.length_c   1.000
_cell.angle_alpha   90.00
_cell.angle_beta   90.00
_cell.angle_gamma   90.00
#
_symmetry.space_group_name_H-M   'P 1'
#
loop_
_entity.id
_entity.type
_entity.pdbx_description
1 polymer ?
#
loop_
_entity_poly.entity_id
_entity_poly.type
_entity_poly.pdbx_seq_one_letter_code
_entity_poly.pdbx_strand_id
1 'polypeptide(L)'
;MSSEGIDVTGVTVEINTPENPSETTQFTIPLSDGAVSESVTQPYIREANERAELSALIANKGFTLVLPGFEDGAFHEVLMTFSTPDNSGKIISTRLNLEQGKDSIDAVKQNEILKAFKPGDKARIQVFLSITPDIWVAGKESIEYSIV
;
A
#
# COMPACT_ATOMS: atom_id res chain seq x y z
N MET A 1 -22.76 -33.10 -0.83
CA MET A 1 -21.71 -32.42 -0.05
C MET A 1 -21.42 -31.12 -0.78
N SER A 2 -21.95 -30.02 -0.26
CA SER A 2 -21.78 -28.69 -0.85
C SER A 2 -20.35 -28.24 -0.57
N SER A 3 -19.57 -28.03 -1.61
CA SER A 3 -18.30 -27.32 -1.50
C SER A 3 -18.61 -25.87 -1.16
N GLU A 4 -18.38 -25.47 0.08
CA GLU A 4 -18.34 -24.06 0.47
C GLU A 4 -17.24 -23.41 -0.38
N GLY A 5 -17.66 -22.63 -1.37
CA GLY A 5 -16.75 -21.74 -2.08
C GLY A 5 -16.27 -20.71 -1.09
N ILE A 6 -14.99 -20.76 -0.74
CA ILE A 6 -14.34 -19.65 -0.06
C ILE A 6 -14.38 -18.50 -1.06
N ASP A 7 -15.21 -17.50 -0.80
CA ASP A 7 -15.28 -16.28 -1.59
C ASP A 7 -14.01 -15.49 -1.29
N VAL A 8 -12.92 -15.80 -2.00
CA VAL A 8 -11.65 -15.10 -1.84
C VAL A 8 -11.77 -13.75 -2.55
N THR A 9 -12.19 -12.71 -1.82
CA THR A 9 -12.03 -11.34 -2.30
C THR A 9 -10.53 -11.03 -2.36
N GLY A 10 -9.97 -11.03 -3.57
CA GLY A 10 -8.57 -10.73 -3.81
C GLY A 10 -8.36 -9.30 -4.30
N VAL A 11 -7.32 -8.62 -3.82
CA VAL A 11 -6.89 -7.32 -4.38
C VAL A 11 -5.78 -7.57 -5.38
N THR A 12 -5.94 -7.10 -6.62
CA THR A 12 -4.88 -7.13 -7.61
C THR A 12 -3.93 -5.95 -7.41
N VAL A 13 -2.68 -6.26 -7.07
CA VAL A 13 -1.60 -5.29 -6.94
C VAL A 13 -0.59 -5.49 -8.05
N GLU A 14 -0.09 -4.39 -8.56
CA GLU A 14 1.05 -4.38 -9.48
C GLU A 14 2.29 -4.07 -8.65
N ILE A 15 3.28 -4.97 -8.72
CA ILE A 15 4.51 -4.81 -7.96
C ILE A 15 5.73 -4.82 -8.88
N ASN A 16 6.76 -4.08 -8.46
CA ASN A 16 8.10 -4.22 -9.01
C ASN A 16 8.85 -5.32 -8.26
N THR A 17 9.57 -6.17 -9.00
CA THR A 17 10.51 -7.10 -8.37
C THR A 17 11.83 -6.38 -8.07
N PRO A 18 12.47 -6.63 -6.90
CA PRO A 18 13.71 -5.95 -6.54
C PRO A 18 14.85 -6.18 -7.54
N GLU A 19 14.83 -7.31 -8.24
CA GLU A 19 15.87 -7.71 -9.19
C GLU A 19 15.69 -7.09 -10.59
N ASN A 20 14.48 -6.67 -10.95
CA ASN A 20 14.19 -6.04 -12.24
C ASN A 20 13.04 -5.02 -12.14
N PRO A 21 13.33 -3.75 -11.82
CA PRO A 21 12.30 -2.71 -11.66
C PRO A 21 11.60 -2.32 -12.96
N SER A 22 12.02 -2.87 -14.11
CA SER A 22 11.35 -2.68 -15.40
C SER A 22 10.24 -3.72 -15.65
N GLU A 23 10.15 -4.75 -14.81
CA GLU A 23 9.23 -5.86 -14.96
C GLU A 23 8.17 -5.81 -13.86
N THR A 24 7.01 -5.27 -14.23
CA THR A 24 5.85 -5.23 -13.35
C THR A 24 5.14 -6.57 -13.40
N THR A 25 4.97 -7.19 -12.23
CA THR A 25 4.21 -8.43 -12.09
C THR A 25 2.90 -8.15 -11.37
N GLN A 26 1.81 -8.75 -11.86
CA GLN A 26 0.51 -8.67 -11.20
C GLN A 26 0.36 -9.80 -10.19
N PHE A 27 0.04 -9.43 -8.95
CA PHE A 27 -0.25 -10.36 -7.87
C PHE A 27 -1.69 -10.17 -7.43
N THR A 28 -2.39 -11.28 -7.24
CA THR A 28 -3.69 -11.26 -6.55
C THR A 28 -3.42 -11.65 -5.11
N ILE A 29 -3.65 -10.71 -4.19
CA ILE A 29 -3.50 -10.94 -2.77
C ILE A 29 -4.81 -11.50 -2.22
N PRO A 30 -4.86 -12.78 -1.79
CA PRO A 30 -6.01 -13.29 -1.07
C PRO A 30 -6.09 -12.61 0.30
N LEU A 31 -7.15 -11.85 0.55
CA LEU A 31 -7.34 -11.23 1.86
C LEU A 31 -7.93 -12.26 2.82
N SER A 32 -7.29 -12.43 3.96
CA SER A 32 -7.84 -13.21 5.08
C SER A 32 -8.66 -12.28 5.96
N ASP A 33 -9.85 -12.71 6.40
CA ASP A 33 -10.73 -11.95 7.32
C ASP A 33 -10.17 -11.82 8.76
N GLY A 34 -8.86 -12.08 8.95
CA GLY A 34 -8.20 -11.86 10.23
C GLY A 34 -8.10 -10.37 10.52
N ALA A 35 -8.85 -9.88 11.50
CA ALA A 35 -8.71 -8.52 11.99
C ALA A 35 -7.25 -8.28 12.43
N VAL A 36 -6.60 -7.29 11.81
CA VAL A 36 -5.25 -6.87 12.19
C VAL A 36 -5.27 -6.34 13.62
N SER A 37 -4.26 -6.70 14.41
CA SER A 37 -4.10 -6.21 15.78
C SER A 37 -4.13 -4.67 15.82
N GLU A 38 -4.72 -4.10 16.88
CA GLU A 38 -4.72 -2.65 17.12
C GLU A 38 -3.30 -2.06 17.16
N SER A 39 -2.28 -2.89 17.39
CA SER A 39 -0.86 -2.54 17.43
C SER A 39 -0.27 -2.09 16.10
N VAL A 40 -0.90 -2.39 14.95
CA VAL A 40 -0.42 -1.90 13.65
C VAL A 40 -0.66 -0.40 13.54
N THR A 41 0.31 0.35 13.05
CA THR A 41 0.26 1.81 12.91
C THR A 41 -0.44 2.24 11.63
N GLN A 42 -0.90 3.49 11.57
CA GLN A 42 -1.52 4.05 10.38
C GLN A 42 -0.44 4.61 9.43
N PRO A 43 -0.45 4.23 8.14
CA PRO A 43 0.50 4.76 7.16
C PRO A 43 0.18 6.22 6.79
N TYR A 44 1.19 6.96 6.32
CA TYR A 44 1.05 8.34 5.87
C TYR A 44 2.01 8.73 4.75
N ILE A 45 1.70 9.85 4.07
CA ILE A 45 2.59 10.49 3.09
C ILE A 45 3.39 11.56 3.80
N ARG A 46 4.72 11.45 3.77
CA ARG A 46 5.61 12.38 4.48
C ARG A 46 5.41 13.82 4.01
N GLU A 47 5.33 14.04 2.71
CA GLU A 47 5.23 15.35 2.07
C GLU A 47 3.84 16.00 2.24
N ALA A 48 2.84 15.24 2.70
CA ALA A 48 1.55 15.80 3.09
C ALA A 48 1.64 16.59 4.41
N ASN A 49 2.72 16.45 5.17
CA ASN A 49 2.99 17.19 6.40
C ASN A 49 1.79 17.20 7.37
N GLU A 50 1.26 16.01 7.67
CA GLU A 50 0.12 15.79 8.58
C GLU A 50 -1.22 16.36 8.09
N ARG A 51 -1.34 16.70 6.80
CA ARG A 51 -2.58 17.21 6.20
C ARG A 51 -3.29 16.12 5.40
N ALA A 52 -4.62 16.24 5.33
CA ALA A 52 -5.47 15.45 4.43
C ALA A 52 -5.51 16.00 2.99
N GLU A 53 -4.59 16.89 2.64
CA GLU A 53 -4.48 17.49 1.32
C GLU A 53 -3.09 17.18 0.76
N LEU A 54 -3.05 16.71 -0.48
CA LEU A 54 -1.80 16.45 -1.20
C LEU A 54 -1.84 17.20 -2.53
N SER A 55 -0.84 18.03 -2.78
CA SER A 55 -0.71 18.73 -4.05
C SER A 55 -0.63 17.73 -5.21
N ALA A 56 -1.40 17.96 -6.28
CA ALA A 56 -1.33 17.16 -7.51
C ALA A 56 0.10 17.08 -8.08
N LEU A 57 0.89 18.15 -7.90
CA LEU A 57 2.30 18.13 -8.29
C LEU A 57 3.12 17.06 -7.56
N ILE A 58 2.91 16.90 -6.25
CA ILE A 58 3.62 15.93 -5.41
C ILE A 58 3.10 14.52 -5.74
N ALA A 59 1.77 14.37 -5.77
CA ALA A 59 1.10 13.12 -6.13
C ALA A 59 1.52 12.54 -7.48
N ASN A 60 2.12 13.35 -8.38
CA ASN A 60 2.57 12.93 -9.71
C ASN A 60 4.09 13.03 -9.95
N LYS A 61 4.88 13.65 -9.05
CA LYS A 61 6.34 13.75 -9.20
C LYS A 61 7.11 12.78 -8.31
N GLY A 62 6.43 12.19 -7.33
CA GLY A 62 7.02 11.29 -6.35
C GLY A 62 6.92 11.86 -4.94
N PHE A 63 6.85 10.95 -3.99
CA PHE A 63 6.64 11.22 -2.56
C PHE A 63 7.08 9.99 -1.76
N THR A 64 7.09 10.12 -0.43
CA THR A 64 7.52 9.08 0.47
C THR A 64 6.31 8.53 1.22
N LEU A 65 6.05 7.23 1.06
CA LEU A 65 5.13 6.47 1.90
C LEU A 65 5.86 6.02 3.16
N VAL A 66 5.21 6.17 4.29
CA VAL A 66 5.74 5.75 5.59
C VAL A 66 4.68 4.92 6.30
N LEU A 67 5.03 3.69 6.68
CA LEU A 67 4.33 2.93 7.71
C LEU A 67 5.17 3.02 8.99
N PRO A 68 4.68 3.70 10.05
CA PRO A 68 5.44 3.82 11.29
C PRO A 68 5.79 2.46 11.90
N GLY A 69 6.93 2.34 12.56
CA GLY A 69 7.32 1.11 13.23
C GLY A 69 6.32 0.65 14.28
N PHE A 70 6.09 -0.66 14.35
CA PHE A 70 5.26 -1.32 15.37
C PHE A 70 5.95 -2.59 15.88
N GLU A 71 5.58 -3.02 17.09
CA GLU A 71 6.26 -4.10 17.83
C GLU A 71 5.73 -5.50 17.53
N ASP A 72 4.87 -5.65 16.52
CA ASP A 72 4.29 -6.95 16.15
C ASP A 72 5.25 -7.73 15.24
N GLY A 73 5.89 -8.75 15.82
CA GLY A 73 6.85 -9.61 15.12
C GLY A 73 6.22 -10.69 14.22
N ALA A 74 4.89 -10.72 14.07
CA ALA A 74 4.21 -11.68 13.20
C ALA A 74 4.38 -11.39 11.70
N PHE A 75 4.81 -10.18 11.34
CA PHE A 75 4.90 -9.72 9.96
C PHE A 75 6.35 -9.55 9.50
N HIS A 76 6.62 -9.88 8.24
CA HIS A 76 7.97 -9.88 7.68
C HIS A 76 8.13 -9.02 6.43
N GLU A 77 7.07 -8.83 5.65
CA GLU A 77 7.08 -7.97 4.47
C GLU A 77 5.85 -7.05 4.46
N VAL A 78 5.99 -5.91 3.79
CA VAL A 78 4.91 -4.96 3.56
C VAL A 78 4.86 -4.52 2.10
N LEU A 79 3.64 -4.32 1.61
CA LEU A 79 3.33 -3.60 0.39
C LEU A 79 2.49 -2.38 0.77
N MET A 80 2.85 -1.21 0.23
CA MET A 80 2.05 0.01 0.36
C MET A 80 1.63 0.49 -1.02
N THR A 81 0.33 0.74 -1.18
CA THR A 81 -0.25 1.23 -2.45
C THR A 81 -0.98 2.53 -2.19
N PHE A 82 -0.56 3.61 -2.83
CA PHE A 82 -1.37 4.84 -2.91
C PHE A 82 -2.27 4.78 -4.14
N SER A 83 -3.59 4.79 -3.93
CA SER A 83 -4.56 4.67 -5.02
C SER A 83 -5.85 5.44 -4.76
N THR A 84 -6.46 5.85 -5.87
CA THR A 84 -7.86 6.27 -5.94
C THR A 84 -8.80 5.08 -5.70
N PRO A 85 -9.99 5.28 -5.10
CA PRO A 85 -10.95 4.20 -4.87
C PRO A 85 -11.35 3.42 -6.12
N ASP A 86 -11.38 4.08 -7.29
CA ASP A 86 -11.73 3.46 -8.57
C ASP A 86 -10.50 2.92 -9.34
N ASN A 87 -9.30 3.00 -8.75
CA ASN A 87 -8.02 2.63 -9.36
C ASN A 87 -7.73 3.38 -10.68
N SER A 88 -8.34 4.56 -10.87
CA SER A 88 -8.07 5.45 -12.01
C SER A 88 -6.72 6.14 -11.90
N GLY A 89 -6.20 6.35 -10.69
CA GLY A 89 -4.81 6.66 -10.37
C GLY A 89 -4.29 5.74 -9.27
N LYS A 90 -3.12 5.13 -9.47
CA LYS A 90 -2.48 4.21 -8.51
C LYS A 90 -0.97 4.21 -8.68
N ILE A 91 -0.24 3.77 -7.67
CA ILE A 91 1.19 3.50 -7.79
C ILE A 91 1.46 2.01 -8.02
N ILE A 92 2.58 1.70 -8.66
CA ILE A 92 3.19 0.37 -8.60
C ILE A 92 3.78 0.22 -7.19
N SER A 93 3.42 -0.86 -6.50
CA SER A 93 3.85 -1.09 -5.12
C SER A 93 5.23 -1.73 -5.07
N THR A 94 6.00 -1.36 -4.06
CA THR A 94 7.30 -1.98 -3.78
C THR A 94 7.18 -2.91 -2.58
N ARG A 95 7.77 -4.10 -2.68
CA ARG A 95 7.88 -5.03 -1.56
C ARG A 95 9.03 -4.61 -0.65
N LEU A 96 8.73 -4.35 0.62
CA LEU A 96 9.70 -3.96 1.63
C LEU A 96 9.77 -5.00 2.74
N ASN A 97 10.97 -5.23 3.28
CA ASN A 97 11.14 -6.02 4.50
C ASN A 97 10.74 -5.18 5.71
N LEU A 98 10.01 -5.79 6.63
CA LEU A 98 9.65 -5.20 7.92
C LEU A 98 10.75 -5.49 8.93
N GLU A 99 11.17 -4.44 9.64
CA GLU A 99 12.00 -4.56 10.84
C GLU A 99 11.16 -4.09 12.05
N GLN A 100 11.07 -4.94 13.07
CA GLN A 100 10.28 -4.65 14.27
C GLN A 100 10.69 -3.31 14.90
N GLY A 101 9.69 -2.49 15.22
CA GLY A 101 9.87 -1.18 15.84
C GLY A 101 10.48 -0.10 14.92
N LYS A 102 10.72 -0.38 13.63
CA LYS A 102 11.26 0.60 12.67
C LYS A 102 10.28 0.96 11.58
N ASP A 103 10.35 2.21 11.14
CA ASP A 103 9.54 2.71 10.04
C ASP A 103 9.87 1.98 8.73
N SER A 104 8.84 1.57 8.01
CA SER A 104 8.97 1.13 6.62
C SER A 104 8.76 2.31 5.70
N ILE A 105 9.74 2.56 4.83
CA ILE A 105 9.80 3.75 4.00
C ILE A 105 9.88 3.33 2.53
N ASP A 106 8.90 3.74 1.74
CA ASP A 106 8.91 3.57 0.28
C ASP A 106 9.03 4.93 -0.41
N ALA A 107 10.05 5.10 -1.24
CA ALA A 107 10.29 6.34 -1.97
C ALA A 107 9.74 6.18 -3.40
N VAL A 108 8.50 6.64 -3.59
CA VAL A 108 7.77 6.54 -4.86
C VAL A 108 8.33 7.55 -5.85
N LYS A 109 8.76 7.07 -7.01
CA LYS A 109 9.24 7.90 -8.12
C LYS A 109 8.13 8.18 -9.12
N GLN A 110 8.30 9.25 -9.89
CA GLN A 110 7.35 9.63 -10.94
C GLN A 110 6.99 8.51 -11.93
N ASN A 111 7.97 7.67 -12.30
CA ASN A 111 7.77 6.59 -13.26
C ASN A 111 6.97 5.39 -12.71
N GLU A 112 6.70 5.37 -11.40
CA GLU A 112 5.93 4.31 -10.73
C GLU A 112 4.46 4.68 -10.56
N ILE A 113 4.08 5.90 -10.98
CA ILE A 113 2.72 6.43 -10.83
C ILE A 113 1.94 6.11 -12.10
N LEU A 114 1.04 5.14 -11.99
CA LEU A 114 0.17 4.71 -13.07
C LEU A 114 -1.07 5.56 -13.10
N LYS A 115 -1.27 6.23 -14.24
CA LYS A 115 -2.41 7.11 -14.51
C LYS A 115 -2.43 8.30 -13.53
N ALA A 116 -2.03 9.47 -14.03
CA ALA A 116 -1.79 10.66 -13.22
C ALA A 116 -2.99 11.07 -12.35
N PHE A 117 -2.73 11.32 -11.07
CA PHE A 117 -3.69 11.88 -10.11
C PHE A 117 -4.07 13.30 -10.53
N LYS A 118 -5.34 13.67 -10.40
CA LYS A 118 -5.87 14.98 -10.81
C LYS A 118 -6.37 15.76 -9.60
N PRO A 119 -6.32 17.10 -9.63
CA PRO A 119 -7.02 17.92 -8.64
C PRO A 119 -8.50 17.51 -8.54
N GLY A 120 -8.99 17.32 -7.32
CA GLY A 120 -10.32 16.80 -7.01
C GLY A 120 -10.37 15.31 -6.71
N ASP A 121 -9.34 14.53 -7.06
CA ASP A 121 -9.29 13.11 -6.74
C ASP A 121 -9.19 12.87 -5.23
N LYS A 122 -9.70 11.71 -4.80
CA LYS A 122 -9.50 11.16 -3.47
C LYS A 122 -8.61 9.95 -3.56
N ALA A 123 -7.63 9.84 -2.69
CA ALA A 123 -6.72 8.70 -2.67
C ALA A 123 -6.27 8.35 -1.25
N ARG A 124 -5.91 7.09 -1.03
CA ARG A 124 -5.45 6.58 0.28
C ARG A 124 -4.33 5.58 0.09
N ILE A 125 -3.56 5.36 1.15
CA ILE A 125 -2.57 4.30 1.24
C ILE A 125 -3.27 3.04 1.76
N GLN A 126 -3.22 1.98 0.97
CA GLN A 126 -3.57 0.64 1.38
C GLN A 126 -2.30 -0.11 1.74
N VAL A 127 -2.32 -0.83 2.86
CA VAL A 127 -1.20 -1.60 3.37
C VAL A 127 -1.57 -3.07 3.28
N PHE A 128 -0.63 -3.90 2.83
CA PHE A 128 -0.73 -5.35 2.91
C PHE A 128 0.49 -5.86 3.64
N LEU A 129 0.28 -6.71 4.64
CA LEU A 129 1.32 -7.27 5.50
C LEU A 129 1.40 -8.77 5.27
N SER A 130 2.62 -9.28 5.14
CA SER A 130 2.91 -10.69 4.96
C SER A 130 3.19 -11.35 6.30
N ILE A 131 2.43 -12.41 6.63
CA ILE A 131 2.70 -13.29 7.77
C ILE A 131 3.69 -14.38 7.34
N THR A 132 3.46 -14.94 6.15
CA THR A 132 4.37 -15.84 5.43
C THR A 132 4.38 -15.42 3.97
N PRO A 133 5.38 -15.83 3.15
CA PRO A 133 5.49 -15.37 1.76
C PRO A 133 4.20 -15.47 0.92
N ASP A 134 3.33 -16.44 1.24
CA ASP A 134 2.08 -16.73 0.55
C ASP A 134 0.83 -16.22 1.27
N ILE A 135 0.94 -15.78 2.54
CA ILE A 135 -0.20 -15.35 3.37
C ILE A 135 -0.07 -13.87 3.68
N TRP A 136 -1.03 -13.11 3.15
CA TRP A 136 -1.11 -11.67 3.29
C TRP A 136 -2.41 -11.27 3.97
N VAL A 137 -2.34 -10.20 4.74
CA VAL A 137 -3.51 -9.56 5.37
C VAL A 137 -3.51 -8.08 5.05
N ALA A 138 -4.69 -7.48 4.95
CA ALA A 138 -4.80 -6.02 4.85
C ALA A 138 -4.33 -5.42 6.19
N GLY A 139 -3.51 -4.38 6.13
CA GLY A 139 -3.12 -3.56 7.28
C GLY A 139 -4.11 -2.42 7.51
N LYS A 140 -3.75 -1.49 8.40
CA LYS A 140 -4.49 -0.23 8.54
C LYS A 140 -4.30 0.64 7.30
N GLU A 141 -5.39 1.21 6.80
CA GLU A 141 -5.34 2.21 5.74
C GLU A 141 -4.97 3.59 6.30
N SER A 142 -4.40 4.44 5.46
CA SER A 142 -4.21 5.85 5.82
C SER A 142 -5.55 6.58 5.94
N ILE A 143 -5.49 7.83 6.40
CA ILE A 143 -6.56 8.79 6.10
C ILE A 143 -6.74 8.94 4.59
N GLU A 144 -7.90 9.46 4.17
CA GLU A 144 -8.11 9.87 2.79
C GLU A 144 -7.44 11.22 2.52
N TYR A 145 -6.68 11.29 1.43
CA TYR A 145 -6.07 12.51 0.91
C TYR A 145 -6.93 13.09 -0.21
N SER A 146 -7.15 14.40 -0.16
CA SER A 146 -7.72 15.19 -1.24
C SER A 146 -6.59 15.70 -2.12
N ILE A 147 -6.63 15.39 -3.42
CA ILE A 147 -5.66 15.92 -4.36
C ILE A 147 -6.06 17.35 -4.72
N VAL A 148 -5.16 18.32 -4.48
CA VAL A 148 -5.42 19.77 -4.66
C VAL A 148 -4.46 20.43 -5.63
#